data_AF-A0A937DT50-F1
#
_entry.id   AF-A0A937DT50-F1
#
_cell.length_a   1.000
_cell.length_b   1.000
_cell.length_c   1.000
_cell.angle_alpha   90.00
_cell.angle_beta   90.00
_cell.angle_gamma   90.00
#
_symmetry.space_group_name_H-M   'P 1'
#
loop_
_entity.id
_entity.type
_entity.pdbx_description
1 polymer ?
#
loop_
_entity_poly.entity_id
_entity_poly.type
_entity_poly.pdbx_seq_one_letter_code
_entity_poly.pdbx_strand_id
1 'polypeptide(L)'
;SKWATVRGGRVTGFRTFMTGEFYGLLAQHSILARTLEVGAPFDEAAFRRGVARAAEGDGLLHAAFGVRALGLFGRLTPAESASYLSGLLIGEELRAQDLSDGAEVIAIGAPALTARYALALGERRVRVRSFGAEATWAGLRALLP
;
A
#
# COMPACT_ATOMS: atom_id res chain seq x y z
N SER A 1 7.23 -2.94 3.33
CA SER A 1 6.69 -1.98 4.32
C SER A 1 6.93 -2.52 5.72
N LYS A 2 7.04 -1.62 6.69
CA LYS A 2 7.39 -1.91 8.08
C LYS A 2 6.43 -1.11 8.97
N TRP A 3 5.70 -1.80 9.85
CA TRP A 3 4.80 -1.21 10.83
C TRP A 3 5.42 -1.32 12.21
N ALA A 4 5.57 -0.20 12.91
CA ALA A 4 6.10 -0.15 14.26
C ALA A 4 5.08 0.45 15.22
N THR A 5 4.83 -0.21 16.35
CA THR A 5 3.98 0.31 17.43
C THR A 5 4.87 0.95 18.49
N VAL A 6 4.74 2.26 18.69
CA VAL A 6 5.54 3.01 19.67
C VAL A 6 4.67 3.45 20.84
N ARG A 7 5.09 3.14 22.07
CA ARG A 7 4.43 3.56 23.31
C ARG A 7 5.48 4.04 24.31
N GLY A 8 5.29 5.23 24.87
CA GLY A 8 6.22 5.80 25.87
C GLY A 8 7.68 5.88 25.39
N GLY A 9 7.91 6.25 24.12
CA GLY A 9 9.25 6.31 23.53
C GLY A 9 9.90 4.96 23.22
N ARG A 10 9.16 3.84 23.33
CA ARG A 10 9.68 2.49 23.08
C ARG A 10 8.92 1.81 21.94
N VAL A 11 9.64 1.10 21.08
CA VAL A 11 9.04 0.18 20.11
C VAL A 11 8.54 -1.05 20.86
N THR A 12 7.24 -1.31 20.78
CA THR A 12 6.53 -2.40 21.49
C THR A 12 6.03 -3.49 20.55
N GLY A 13 6.04 -3.24 19.23
CA GLY A 13 5.62 -4.20 18.23
C GLY A 13 6.19 -3.81 16.87
N PHE A 14 6.43 -4.82 16.04
CA PHE A 14 6.94 -4.63 14.70
C PHE A 14 6.39 -5.69 13.75
N ARG A 15 5.94 -5.29 12.57
CA ARG A 15 5.44 -6.20 11.53
C ARG A 15 5.98 -5.78 10.18
N THR A 16 6.42 -6.74 9.39
CA THR A 16 6.97 -6.50 8.05
C THR A 16 6.06 -7.12 7.01
N PHE A 17 5.82 -6.38 5.94
CA PHE A 17 5.09 -6.86 4.77
C PHE A 17 5.94 -6.66 3.53
N MET A 18 5.96 -7.66 2.66
CA MET A 18 6.71 -7.65 1.40
C MET A 18 5.89 -7.02 0.26
N THR A 19 5.02 -6.06 0.56
CA THR A 19 4.04 -5.48 -0.38
C THR A 19 4.67 -4.90 -1.63
N GLY A 20 5.76 -4.13 -1.50
CA GLY A 20 6.49 -3.58 -2.64
C GLY A 20 7.18 -4.66 -3.47
N GLU A 21 7.77 -5.66 -2.82
CA GLU A 21 8.41 -6.81 -3.47
C GLU A 21 7.38 -7.60 -4.30
N PHE A 22 6.24 -7.95 -3.67
CA PHE A 22 5.17 -8.68 -4.33
C PHE A 22 4.51 -7.87 -5.45
N TYR A 23 4.41 -6.55 -5.32
CA TYR A 23 4.00 -5.70 -6.44
C TYR A 23 4.95 -5.87 -7.62
N GLY A 24 6.27 -5.75 -7.40
CA GLY A 24 7.28 -5.93 -8.43
C GLY A 24 7.22 -7.32 -9.09
N LEU A 25 7.20 -8.38 -8.27
CA LEU A 25 7.11 -9.76 -8.74
C LEU A 25 5.85 -10.01 -9.57
N LEU A 26 4.68 -9.55 -9.10
CA LEU A 26 3.43 -9.73 -9.83
C LEU A 26 3.40 -8.90 -11.12
N ALA A 27 3.86 -7.65 -11.07
CA ALA A 27 3.85 -6.72 -12.19
C ALA A 27 4.85 -7.09 -13.29
N GLN A 28 5.95 -7.79 -12.97
CA GLN A 28 7.04 -8.03 -13.92
C GLN A 28 7.32 -9.50 -14.21
N HIS A 29 7.04 -10.40 -13.26
CA HIS A 29 7.46 -11.80 -13.30
C HIS A 29 6.32 -12.81 -13.10
N SER A 30 5.08 -12.37 -13.30
CA SER A 30 3.90 -13.23 -13.23
C SER A 30 3.03 -13.12 -14.48
N ILE A 31 1.93 -13.88 -14.52
CA ILE A 31 0.92 -13.78 -15.58
C ILE A 31 0.27 -12.37 -15.65
N LEU A 32 0.31 -11.58 -14.57
CA LEU A 32 -0.21 -10.22 -14.55
C LEU A 32 0.65 -9.24 -15.35
N ALA A 33 1.94 -9.54 -15.58
CA ALA A 33 2.85 -8.70 -16.35
C ALA A 33 2.38 -8.48 -17.81
N ARG A 34 1.51 -9.37 -18.32
CA ARG A 34 0.88 -9.22 -19.65
C ARG A 34 -0.43 -8.44 -19.63
N THR A 35 -0.88 -7.99 -18.45
CA THR A 35 -2.18 -7.35 -18.24
C THR A 35 -2.02 -5.87 -17.91
N LEU A 36 -0.90 -5.47 -17.31
CA LEU A 36 -0.71 -4.11 -16.78
C LEU A 36 0.51 -3.43 -17.40
N GLU A 37 0.49 -2.10 -17.39
CA GLU A 37 1.57 -1.25 -17.85
C GLU A 37 2.36 -0.71 -16.65
N VAL A 38 3.58 -1.21 -16.46
CA VAL A 38 4.46 -0.74 -15.39
C VAL A 38 4.93 0.68 -15.71
N GLY A 39 4.79 1.59 -14.75
CA GLY A 39 5.19 2.99 -14.92
C GLY A 39 4.09 3.89 -15.50
N ALA A 40 2.90 3.36 -15.76
CA ALA A 40 1.74 4.18 -16.10
C ALA A 40 1.49 5.27 -15.04
N PRO A 41 0.93 6.43 -15.43
CA PRO A 41 0.50 7.46 -14.49
C PRO A 41 -0.40 6.88 -13.40
N PHE A 42 -0.29 7.44 -12.19
CA PHE A 42 -1.13 7.01 -11.08
C PHE A 42 -2.61 7.33 -11.37
N ASP A 43 -3.45 6.30 -11.29
CA ASP A 43 -4.90 6.40 -11.39
C ASP A 43 -5.52 6.16 -10.01
N GLU A 44 -5.99 7.25 -9.39
CA GLU A 44 -6.53 7.23 -8.03
C GLU A 44 -7.82 6.40 -7.92
N ALA A 45 -8.67 6.42 -8.96
CA ALA A 45 -9.94 5.69 -8.95
C ALA A 45 -9.71 4.18 -9.05
N ALA A 46 -8.82 3.74 -9.93
CA ALA A 46 -8.41 2.35 -10.05
C ALA A 46 -7.71 1.87 -8.77
N PHE A 47 -6.85 2.71 -8.17
CA PHE A 47 -6.22 2.42 -6.88
C PHE A 47 -7.26 2.20 -5.77
N ARG A 48 -8.21 3.12 -5.58
CA ARG A 48 -9.28 2.98 -4.58
C ARG A 48 -10.12 1.72 -4.79
N ARG A 49 -10.44 1.39 -6.05
CA ARG A 49 -11.12 0.12 -6.38
C ARG A 49 -10.32 -1.10 -5.91
N GLY A 50 -9.00 -1.09 -6.09
CA GLY A 50 -8.12 -2.13 -5.58
C GLY A 50 -8.15 -2.23 -4.05
N VAL A 51 -8.08 -1.09 -3.35
CA VAL A 51 -8.19 -1.03 -1.88
C VAL A 51 -9.53 -1.59 -1.41
N ALA A 52 -10.64 -1.21 -2.05
CA ALA A 52 -11.97 -1.70 -1.73
C ALA A 52 -12.08 -3.22 -1.95
N ARG A 53 -11.53 -3.74 -3.05
CA ARG A 53 -11.51 -5.18 -3.32
C ARG A 53 -10.77 -5.96 -2.24
N ALA A 54 -9.66 -5.44 -1.71
CA ALA A 54 -8.94 -6.09 -0.62
C ALA A 54 -9.79 -6.20 0.67
N ALA A 55 -10.72 -5.27 0.89
CA ALA A 55 -11.59 -5.28 2.05
C ALA A 55 -12.62 -6.43 2.03
N GLU A 56 -12.90 -7.01 0.85
CA GLU A 56 -13.79 -8.16 0.70
C GLU A 56 -13.20 -9.44 1.30
N GLY A 57 -11.86 -9.54 1.43
CA GLY A 57 -11.21 -10.57 2.25
C GLY A 57 -11.07 -11.96 1.61
N ASP A 58 -11.26 -12.09 0.29
CA ASP A 58 -11.14 -13.36 -0.46
C ASP A 58 -9.71 -13.93 -0.53
N GLY A 59 -8.72 -13.20 0.02
CA GLY A 59 -7.31 -13.59 0.05
C GLY A 59 -6.53 -13.15 -1.19
N LEU A 60 -5.24 -12.88 -0.98
CA LEU A 60 -4.39 -12.25 -2.00
C LEU A 60 -4.30 -13.04 -3.32
N LEU A 61 -4.14 -14.36 -3.26
CA LEU A 61 -3.96 -15.18 -4.46
C LEU A 61 -5.20 -15.12 -5.38
N HIS A 62 -6.39 -15.12 -4.80
CA HIS A 62 -7.64 -14.97 -5.54
C HIS A 62 -7.79 -13.54 -6.09
N ALA A 63 -7.65 -12.54 -5.21
CA ALA A 63 -7.88 -11.15 -5.58
C ALA A 63 -6.86 -10.63 -6.63
N ALA A 64 -5.59 -11.06 -6.54
CA ALA A 64 -4.55 -10.69 -7.50
C ALA A 64 -4.83 -11.26 -8.90
N PHE A 65 -5.35 -12.51 -8.99
CA PHE A 65 -5.78 -13.05 -10.29
C PHE A 65 -6.94 -12.26 -10.90
N GLY A 66 -7.78 -11.65 -10.06
CA GLY A 66 -8.86 -10.74 -10.47
C GLY A 66 -8.39 -9.59 -11.37
N VAL A 67 -7.15 -9.11 -11.21
CA VAL A 67 -6.58 -8.08 -12.09
C VAL A 67 -6.55 -8.55 -13.55
N ARG A 68 -6.10 -9.78 -13.78
CA ARG A 68 -6.09 -10.39 -15.13
C ARG A 68 -7.50 -10.62 -15.65
N ALA A 69 -8.39 -11.15 -14.83
CA ALA A 69 -9.76 -11.40 -15.24
C ALA A 69 -10.46 -10.09 -15.67
N LEU A 70 -10.35 -9.04 -14.88
CA LEU A 70 -10.91 -7.72 -15.20
C LEU A 70 -10.32 -7.14 -16.48
N GLY A 71 -9.02 -7.29 -16.71
CA GLY A 71 -8.37 -6.87 -17.96
C GLY A 71 -8.89 -7.62 -19.18
N LEU A 72 -9.04 -8.95 -19.09
CA LEU A 72 -9.57 -9.77 -20.19
C LEU A 72 -11.02 -9.41 -20.56
N PHE A 73 -11.82 -8.98 -19.59
CA PHE A 73 -13.20 -8.54 -19.81
C PHE A 73 -13.35 -7.03 -20.06
N GLY A 74 -12.24 -6.32 -20.29
CA GLY A 74 -12.24 -4.88 -20.59
C GLY A 74 -12.75 -3.99 -19.45
N ARG A 75 -12.67 -4.46 -18.20
CA ARG A 75 -13.08 -3.73 -16.98
C ARG A 75 -11.93 -2.98 -16.30
N LEU A 76 -10.71 -3.22 -16.77
CA LEU A 76 -9.49 -2.49 -16.43
C LEU A 76 -8.65 -2.36 -17.68
N THR A 77 -8.17 -1.15 -17.97
CA THR A 77 -7.09 -0.93 -18.94
C THR A 77 -5.74 -1.36 -18.34
N PRO A 78 -4.70 -1.57 -19.17
CA PRO A 78 -3.36 -1.85 -18.65
C PRO A 78 -2.80 -0.77 -17.72
N ALA A 79 -3.07 0.51 -18.01
CA ALA A 79 -2.66 1.63 -17.17
C ALA A 79 -3.36 1.62 -15.80
N GLU A 80 -4.68 1.45 -15.79
CA GLU A 80 -5.45 1.34 -14.53
C GLU A 80 -5.05 0.11 -13.71
N SER A 81 -4.72 -1.00 -14.38
CA SER A 81 -4.37 -2.27 -13.73
C SER A 81 -3.17 -2.15 -12.79
N ALA A 82 -2.18 -1.31 -13.13
CA ALA A 82 -1.03 -1.05 -12.27
C ALA A 82 -1.45 -0.37 -10.95
N SER A 83 -2.28 0.67 -11.04
CA SER A 83 -2.79 1.38 -9.86
C SER A 83 -3.74 0.52 -9.04
N TYR A 84 -4.60 -0.27 -9.69
CA TYR A 84 -5.49 -1.24 -9.05
C TYR A 84 -4.71 -2.30 -8.26
N LEU A 85 -3.68 -2.92 -8.87
CA LEU A 85 -2.85 -3.91 -8.19
C LEU A 85 -2.13 -3.31 -6.99
N SER A 86 -1.61 -2.08 -7.12
CA SER A 86 -0.98 -1.36 -6.00
C SER A 86 -1.99 -1.12 -4.86
N GLY A 87 -3.22 -0.72 -5.17
CA GLY A 87 -4.29 -0.53 -4.20
C GLY A 87 -4.68 -1.81 -3.49
N LEU A 88 -4.81 -2.91 -4.24
CA LEU A 88 -5.12 -4.23 -3.71
C LEU A 88 -4.08 -4.70 -2.69
N LEU A 89 -2.79 -4.62 -3.04
CA LEU A 89 -1.71 -5.09 -2.16
C LEU A 89 -1.59 -4.25 -0.89
N ILE A 90 -1.70 -2.93 -1.01
CA ILE A 90 -1.72 -2.04 0.17
C ILE A 90 -2.96 -2.33 1.02
N GLY A 91 -4.13 -2.52 0.40
CA GLY A 91 -5.36 -2.87 1.10
C GLY A 91 -5.25 -4.17 1.91
N GLU A 92 -4.66 -5.23 1.34
CA GLU A 92 -4.43 -6.49 2.05
C GLU A 92 -3.48 -6.32 3.24
N GLU A 93 -2.41 -5.55 3.06
CA GLU A 93 -1.51 -5.19 4.17
C GLU A 93 -2.24 -4.44 5.29
N LEU A 94 -3.08 -3.48 4.92
CA LEU A 94 -3.86 -2.70 5.87
C LEU A 94 -4.88 -3.55 6.62
N ARG A 95 -5.55 -4.49 5.94
CA ARG A 95 -6.52 -5.40 6.57
C ARG A 95 -5.90 -6.24 7.68
N ALA A 96 -4.60 -6.54 7.58
CA ALA A 96 -3.87 -7.22 8.64
C ALA A 96 -3.57 -6.33 9.87
N GLN A 97 -3.77 -5.01 9.80
CA GLN A 97 -3.55 -4.08 10.91
C GLN A 97 -4.81 -3.83 11.73
N ASP A 98 -4.64 -3.92 13.05
CA ASP A 98 -5.63 -3.48 14.03
C ASP A 98 -5.53 -1.97 14.21
N LEU A 99 -6.33 -1.25 13.44
CA LEU A 99 -6.42 0.22 13.47
C LEU A 99 -7.84 0.58 13.90
N SER A 100 -7.96 1.22 15.06
CA SER A 100 -9.22 1.76 15.56
C SER A 100 -9.69 2.95 14.72
N ASP A 101 -11.00 3.20 14.71
CA ASP A 101 -11.55 4.42 14.09
C ASP A 101 -10.92 5.67 14.73
N GLY A 102 -10.56 6.66 13.92
CA GLY A 102 -9.88 7.86 14.37
C GLY A 102 -8.45 7.68 14.89
N ALA A 103 -7.83 6.50 14.70
CA ALA A 103 -6.40 6.32 14.94
C ALA A 103 -5.55 7.27 14.08
N GLU A 104 -4.33 7.52 14.52
CA GLU A 104 -3.32 8.25 13.74
C GLU A 104 -2.16 7.32 13.38
N VAL A 105 -1.77 7.34 12.11
CA VAL A 105 -0.60 6.63 11.59
C VAL A 105 0.42 7.65 11.09
N ILE A 106 1.69 7.42 11.46
CA ILE A 106 2.82 8.16 10.92
C ILE A 106 3.39 7.36 9.76
N ALA A 107 3.30 7.90 8.55
CA ALA A 107 3.86 7.29 7.35
C ALA A 107 5.22 7.92 7.02
N ILE A 108 6.27 7.10 6.94
CA ILE A 108 7.63 7.57 6.63
C ILE A 108 8.10 6.92 5.34
N GLY A 109 8.45 7.74 4.33
CA GLY A 109 8.92 7.23 3.05
C GLY A 109 8.86 8.25 1.91
N ALA A 110 9.04 7.77 0.68
CA ALA A 110 8.96 8.62 -0.50
C ALA A 110 7.55 9.25 -0.66
N PRO A 111 7.43 10.53 -1.05
CA PRO A 111 6.15 11.25 -1.09
C PRO A 111 5.04 10.54 -1.87
N ALA A 112 5.36 9.98 -3.04
CA ALA A 112 4.39 9.25 -3.85
C ALA A 112 3.85 7.99 -3.15
N LEU A 113 4.70 7.31 -2.37
CA LEU A 113 4.30 6.10 -1.65
C LEU A 113 3.49 6.45 -0.39
N THR A 114 3.94 7.43 0.39
CA THR A 114 3.20 7.88 1.59
C THR A 114 1.84 8.44 1.22
N ALA A 115 1.70 9.12 0.07
CA ALA A 115 0.41 9.55 -0.46
C ALA A 115 -0.55 8.38 -0.75
N ARG A 116 -0.06 7.28 -1.34
CA ARG A 116 -0.88 6.07 -1.59
C ARG A 116 -1.34 5.40 -0.29
N TYR A 117 -0.46 5.32 0.71
CA TYR A 117 -0.84 4.82 2.03
C TYR A 117 -1.85 5.74 2.71
N ALA A 118 -1.68 7.06 2.61
CA ALA A 118 -2.62 8.04 3.15
C ALA A 118 -4.01 7.92 2.51
N LEU A 119 -4.07 7.75 1.19
CA LEU A 119 -5.32 7.47 0.47
C LEU A 119 -6.00 6.20 1.00
N ALA A 120 -5.28 5.07 1.04
CA ALA A 120 -5.85 3.80 1.48
C ALA A 120 -6.27 3.78 2.97
N LEU A 121 -5.51 4.45 3.84
CA LEU A 121 -5.85 4.63 5.26
C LEU A 121 -7.04 5.58 5.46
N GLY A 122 -7.18 6.58 4.59
CA GLY A 122 -8.33 7.49 4.56
C GLY A 122 -9.66 6.77 4.32
N GLU A 123 -9.68 5.74 3.46
CA GLU A 123 -10.86 4.87 3.25
C GLU A 123 -11.30 4.15 4.54
N ARG A 124 -10.38 3.99 5.51
CA ARG A 124 -10.64 3.41 6.85
C ARG A 124 -10.78 4.46 7.94
N ARG A 125 -10.92 5.75 7.60
CA ARG A 125 -11.02 6.89 8.53
C ARG A 125 -9.83 7.02 9.49
N VAL A 126 -8.66 6.52 9.07
CA VAL A 126 -7.41 6.68 9.81
C VAL A 126 -6.72 7.97 9.37
N ARG A 127 -6.36 8.83 10.34
CA ARG A 127 -5.58 10.04 10.05
C ARG A 127 -4.13 9.67 9.76
N VAL A 128 -3.52 10.33 8.78
CA VAL A 128 -2.14 10.07 8.40
C VAL A 128 -1.32 11.35 8.41
N ARG A 129 -0.16 11.30 9.07
CA ARG A 129 0.90 12.30 8.96
C ARG A 129 2.08 11.69 8.22
N SER A 130 2.52 12.35 7.15
CA SER A 130 3.57 11.85 6.28
C SER A 130 4.88 12.60 6.51
N PHE A 131 5.98 11.87 6.55
CA PHE A 131 7.33 12.40 6.62
C PHE A 131 8.21 11.73 5.57
N GLY A 132 9.17 12.47 5.04
CA GLY A 132 10.21 12.01 4.13
C GLY A 132 11.52 11.70 4.85
N ALA A 133 12.62 12.05 4.18
CA ALA A 133 13.98 11.80 4.66
C ALA A 133 14.32 12.57 5.96
N GLU A 134 13.59 13.64 6.28
CA GLU A 134 13.74 14.42 7.51
C GLU A 134 13.58 13.58 8.78
N ALA A 135 12.79 12.50 8.74
CA ALA A 135 12.66 11.58 9.86
C ALA A 135 14.00 10.86 10.15
N THR A 136 14.72 10.45 9.11
CA THR A 136 16.05 9.83 9.24
C THR A 136 17.06 10.83 9.82
N TRP A 137 17.06 12.07 9.34
CA TRP A 137 17.96 13.11 9.84
C TRP A 137 17.68 13.49 11.30
N ALA A 138 16.40 13.58 11.68
CA ALA A 138 16.01 13.83 13.06
C ALA A 138 16.45 12.70 13.99
N GLY A 139 16.29 11.44 13.55
CA GLY A 139 16.77 10.27 14.28
C GLY A 139 18.29 10.27 14.47
N LEU A 140 19.06 10.55 13.41
CA LEU A 140 20.52 10.64 13.50
C LEU A 140 20.96 11.75 14.46
N ARG A 141 20.36 12.95 14.38
CA ARG A 141 20.67 14.06 15.28
C ARG A 141 20.40 13.73 16.75
N ALA A 142 19.33 12.98 17.03
CA ALA A 142 19.01 12.57 18.39
C ALA A 142 20.01 11.56 19.01
N LEU A 143 20.88 10.96 18.18
CA LEU A 143 21.96 10.07 18.63
C LEU A 143 23.30 10.80 18.81
N LEU A 144 23.42 12.04 18.33
CA LEU A 144 24.64 12.82 18.46
C LEU A 144 24.60 13.62 19.78
N PRO A 145 25.76 13.74 20.48
CA PRO A 145 25.87 14.45 21.75
C PRO A 145 25.69 15.96 21.63
#